data_AF-F1MZ33-F1
#
_entry.id   AF-F1MZ33-F1
#
_cell.length_a   1.000
_cell.length_b   1.000
_cell.length_c   1.000
_cell.angle_alpha   90.00
_cell.angle_beta   90.00
_cell.angle_gamma   90.00
#
_symmetry.space_group_name_H-M   'P 1'
#
loop_
_entity.id
_entity.type
_entity.pdbx_description
1 polymer ?
#
loop_
_entity_poly.entity_id
_entity_poly.type
_entity_poly.pdbx_seq_one_letter_code
_entity_poly.pdbx_strand_id
1 'polypeptide(L)'
;MATLSSLLLTALLWVPVGTLTCYGDSGQPVDWFVVYKLPAHTGSGDATQNGLRYKYFDEHSEDWSDGVGFINSTTGAVGRSLLPLYRNNNSQLAFVLYNDQPPKSSESKDSSSRGHTKGVLLLDQEGGFWLIHSVPNFPPRASSAVYSWPPGAQKYGQTLICVSFPLTQFLDISKQLTYTYPLVYDHRLEGDFAQKFPYLEEVVKGHHVRQGPWNSSVTLTSKKGATFQSFAKFGNFGDDLYSGWLAEALGSTLQVQFWQRSSGILPSNCSGAQHVFDVTQTAFPGPAGPAFNATEDHSKWCVTPKGPWACVGDMNRNQREEHRGGGTLCAQMLWKAFKPLVKAWEPCEKKSRAYSLGSPAGLWT
;
A
#
# COMPACT_ATOMS: atom_id res chain seq x y z
N MET A 1 -9.22 -52.42 50.28
CA MET A 1 -9.02 -52.42 48.82
C MET A 1 -10.09 -51.55 48.20
N ALA A 2 -9.77 -50.29 47.90
CA ALA A 2 -10.62 -49.40 47.11
C ALA A 2 -9.69 -48.39 46.43
N THR A 3 -9.30 -48.67 45.19
CA THR A 3 -8.53 -47.74 44.36
C THR A 3 -9.50 -46.96 43.50
N LEU A 4 -9.73 -45.69 43.85
CA LEU A 4 -10.35 -44.71 42.96
C LEU A 4 -9.42 -44.53 41.76
N SER A 5 -9.92 -44.90 40.57
CA SER A 5 -9.25 -44.62 39.30
C SER A 5 -9.65 -43.20 38.87
N SER A 6 -8.72 -42.26 39.01
CA SER A 6 -8.86 -40.90 38.47
C SER A 6 -8.65 -40.94 36.95
N LEU A 7 -9.76 -40.91 36.20
CA LEU A 7 -9.75 -40.59 34.77
C LEU A 7 -9.37 -39.11 34.60
N LEU A 8 -8.09 -38.82 34.38
CA LEU A 8 -7.65 -37.54 33.85
C LEU A 8 -8.08 -37.46 32.38
N LEU A 9 -9.16 -36.71 32.13
CA LEU A 9 -9.53 -36.26 30.80
C LEU A 9 -8.52 -35.17 30.38
N THR A 10 -7.46 -35.54 29.68
CA THR A 10 -6.58 -34.60 29.00
C THR A 10 -7.34 -33.99 27.83
N ALA A 11 -8.11 -32.94 28.10
CA ALA A 11 -8.55 -32.03 27.05
C ALA A 11 -7.28 -31.40 26.44
N LEU A 12 -6.81 -31.96 25.34
CA LEU A 12 -5.92 -31.27 24.41
C LEU A 12 -6.64 -29.96 24.07
N LEU A 13 -6.17 -28.86 24.66
CA LEU A 13 -6.46 -27.51 24.20
C LEU A 13 -5.87 -27.42 22.78
N TRP A 14 -6.61 -27.93 21.82
CA TRP A 14 -6.44 -27.59 20.42
C TRP A 14 -6.87 -26.13 20.35
N VAL A 15 -5.94 -25.23 20.66
CA VAL A 15 -6.05 -23.85 20.22
C VAL A 15 -6.08 -23.99 18.70
N PRO A 16 -7.23 -23.77 18.04
CA PRO A 16 -7.25 -23.84 16.59
C PRO A 16 -6.17 -22.86 16.14
N VAL A 17 -5.24 -23.34 15.32
CA VAL A 17 -4.29 -22.46 14.64
C VAL A 17 -5.18 -21.56 13.80
N GLY A 18 -5.45 -20.35 14.32
CA GLY A 18 -6.38 -19.45 13.68
C GLY A 18 -5.87 -19.14 12.29
N THR A 19 -6.74 -19.27 11.30
CA THR A 19 -6.47 -18.95 9.91
C THR A 19 -5.75 -17.61 9.81
N LEU A 20 -4.61 -17.58 9.11
CA LEU A 20 -3.80 -16.38 8.98
C LEU A 20 -4.59 -15.24 8.30
N THR A 21 -4.60 -14.07 8.94
CA THR A 21 -5.49 -12.94 8.59
C THR A 21 -4.88 -11.63 9.07
N CYS A 22 -5.32 -10.50 8.50
CA CYS A 22 -5.11 -9.19 9.09
C CYS A 22 -5.78 -9.12 10.46
N TYR A 23 -5.12 -8.46 11.42
CA TYR A 23 -5.67 -8.12 12.73
C TYR A 23 -5.85 -6.62 12.85
N GLY A 24 -7.00 -6.20 13.35
CA GLY A 24 -7.31 -4.80 13.55
C GLY A 24 -6.81 -4.24 14.88
N ASP A 25 -7.04 -2.94 15.07
CA ASP A 25 -6.66 -2.21 16.29
C ASP A 25 -7.45 -2.65 17.52
N SER A 26 -8.63 -3.25 17.32
CA SER A 26 -9.42 -3.92 18.37
C SER A 26 -8.75 -5.20 18.89
N GLY A 27 -7.67 -5.66 18.26
CA GLY A 27 -7.00 -6.92 18.55
C GLY A 27 -7.71 -8.15 17.96
N GLN A 28 -8.78 -7.96 17.20
CA GLN A 28 -9.54 -9.02 16.55
C GLN A 28 -9.15 -9.20 15.08
N PRO A 29 -9.35 -10.40 14.50
CA PRO A 29 -9.27 -10.61 13.06
C PRO A 29 -10.18 -9.66 12.27
N VAL A 30 -9.64 -9.06 11.23
CA VAL A 30 -10.39 -8.23 10.27
C VAL A 30 -10.12 -8.70 8.84
N ASP A 31 -11.10 -8.49 7.97
CA ASP A 31 -10.98 -8.81 6.55
C ASP A 31 -10.04 -7.87 5.82
N TRP A 32 -10.03 -6.59 6.19
CA TRP A 32 -9.08 -5.60 5.71
C TRP A 32 -8.96 -4.44 6.69
N PHE A 33 -7.82 -3.73 6.62
CA PHE A 33 -7.65 -2.43 7.26
C PHE A 33 -6.72 -1.53 6.46
N VAL A 34 -6.81 -0.24 6.73
CA VAL A 34 -5.93 0.81 6.24
C VAL A 34 -5.35 1.56 7.43
N VAL A 35 -4.04 1.80 7.39
CA VAL A 35 -3.32 2.65 8.34
C VAL A 35 -2.71 3.82 7.61
N TYR A 36 -2.89 5.01 8.17
CA TYR A 36 -2.23 6.23 7.73
C TYR A 36 -1.33 6.75 8.85
N LYS A 37 -0.04 6.44 8.79
CA LYS A 37 0.94 7.00 9.72
C LYS A 37 1.09 8.49 9.45
N LEU A 38 0.96 9.31 10.48
CA LEU A 38 1.00 10.75 10.36
C LEU A 38 2.45 11.28 10.33
N PRO A 39 2.75 12.37 9.60
CA PRO A 39 4.05 13.03 9.63
C PRO A 39 4.47 13.45 11.06
N ALA A 40 5.76 13.64 11.28
CA ALA A 40 6.29 13.92 12.62
C ALA A 40 5.77 15.22 13.25
N HIS A 41 5.43 16.22 12.43
CA HIS A 41 5.08 17.56 12.90
C HIS A 41 3.58 17.79 13.12
N THR A 42 2.73 16.78 12.89
CA THR A 42 1.26 16.94 12.93
C THR A 42 0.65 16.73 14.32
N GLY A 43 1.45 16.86 15.39
CA GLY A 43 1.00 16.64 16.77
C GLY A 43 1.61 17.63 17.76
N SER A 44 0.82 18.01 18.78
CA SER A 44 1.22 18.89 19.89
C SER A 44 1.72 18.11 21.13
N GLY A 45 2.20 16.88 20.93
CA GLY A 45 2.55 15.93 22.00
C GLY A 45 4.05 15.82 22.28
N ASP A 46 4.43 14.80 23.05
CA ASP A 46 5.83 14.48 23.35
C ASP A 46 6.64 14.27 22.07
N ALA A 47 7.75 15.01 21.95
CA ALA A 47 8.66 14.96 20.82
C ALA A 47 9.20 13.55 20.53
N THR A 48 9.27 12.67 21.53
CA THR A 48 9.74 11.29 21.38
C THR A 48 8.74 10.37 20.65
N GLN A 49 7.47 10.77 20.58
CA GLN A 49 6.37 10.01 19.95
C GLN A 49 5.96 10.59 18.59
N ASN A 50 6.60 11.70 18.20
CA ASN A 50 6.36 12.36 16.93
C ASN A 50 6.64 11.40 15.76
N GLY A 51 5.67 11.31 14.84
CA GLY A 51 5.82 10.48 13.66
C GLY A 51 5.64 8.98 13.91
N LEU A 52 5.10 8.59 15.07
CA LEU A 52 4.67 7.21 15.35
C LEU A 52 3.15 7.07 15.46
N ARG A 53 2.43 8.19 15.57
CA ARG A 53 0.95 8.22 15.55
C ARG A 53 0.43 7.87 14.16
N TYR A 54 -0.74 7.25 14.12
CA TYR A 54 -1.44 6.92 12.89
C TYR A 54 -2.95 7.07 13.04
N LYS A 55 -3.62 7.20 11.90
CA LYS A 55 -5.06 7.04 11.75
C LYS A 55 -5.36 5.63 11.24
N TYR A 56 -6.49 5.07 11.67
CA TYR A 56 -6.91 3.71 11.39
C TYR A 56 -8.30 3.68 10.76
N PHE A 57 -8.53 2.74 9.85
CA PHE A 57 -9.80 2.52 9.18
C PHE A 57 -9.92 1.06 8.74
N ASP A 58 -11.01 0.37 9.07
CA ASP A 58 -11.25 -1.04 8.72
C ASP A 58 -12.69 -1.32 8.32
N GLU A 59 -13.02 -2.59 8.12
CA GLU A 59 -14.36 -3.06 7.74
C GLU A 59 -15.47 -2.72 8.75
N HIS A 60 -15.13 -2.35 9.98
CA HIS A 60 -16.07 -1.98 11.05
C HIS A 60 -16.12 -0.47 11.30
N SER A 61 -15.30 0.30 10.59
CA SER A 61 -15.15 1.73 10.79
C SER A 61 -16.13 2.53 9.93
N GLU A 62 -16.74 3.56 10.50
CA GLU A 62 -17.57 4.51 9.72
C GLU A 62 -16.76 5.66 9.11
N ASP A 63 -15.63 6.00 9.75
CA ASP A 63 -14.65 7.04 9.39
C ASP A 63 -13.30 6.71 10.05
N TRP A 64 -12.26 7.50 9.78
CA TRP A 64 -10.94 7.39 10.39
C TRP A 64 -10.98 7.58 11.90
N SER A 65 -10.38 6.65 12.64
CA SER A 65 -10.11 6.79 14.08
C SER A 65 -8.62 7.07 14.34
N ASP A 66 -8.28 7.56 15.53
CA ASP A 66 -6.90 7.47 15.99
C ASP A 66 -6.53 6.00 16.22
N GLY A 67 -5.29 5.66 15.92
CA GLY A 67 -4.77 4.32 16.19
C GLY A 67 -4.73 4.02 17.69
N VAL A 68 -4.89 2.75 18.05
CA VAL A 68 -4.91 2.28 19.46
C VAL A 68 -3.59 2.52 20.20
N GLY A 69 -2.53 2.85 19.48
CA GLY A 69 -1.21 3.17 20.02
C GLY A 69 -0.28 3.69 18.94
N PHE A 70 1.00 3.36 19.06
CA PHE A 70 2.02 3.76 18.09
C PHE A 70 2.27 2.67 17.04
N ILE A 71 2.66 3.11 15.84
CA ILE A 71 2.90 2.21 14.70
C ILE A 71 4.05 1.23 14.96
N ASN A 72 4.98 1.55 15.86
CA ASN A 72 6.08 0.67 16.26
C ASN A 72 5.69 -0.36 17.33
N SER A 73 4.45 -0.34 17.82
CA SER A 73 3.93 -1.32 18.77
C SER A 73 3.45 -2.60 18.09
N THR A 74 3.59 -3.74 18.78
CA THR A 74 2.98 -5.02 18.40
C THR A 74 1.50 -5.12 18.78
N THR A 75 0.96 -4.13 19.50
CA THR A 75 -0.44 -4.11 19.92
C THR A 75 -1.40 -3.60 18.85
N GLY A 76 -0.94 -2.69 17.99
CA GLY A 76 -1.72 -2.13 16.87
C GLY A 76 -1.77 -3.05 15.65
N ALA A 77 -2.63 -2.71 14.69
CA ALA A 77 -3.01 -3.58 13.57
C ALA A 77 -1.82 -4.12 12.77
N VAL A 78 -0.89 -3.24 12.36
CA VAL A 78 0.28 -3.63 11.54
C VAL A 78 1.21 -4.57 12.31
N GLY A 79 1.61 -4.19 13.52
CA GLY A 79 2.51 -4.99 14.35
C GLY A 79 1.89 -6.36 14.67
N ARG A 80 0.61 -6.37 15.06
CA ARG A 80 -0.13 -7.59 15.39
C ARG A 80 -0.28 -8.54 14.20
N SER A 81 -0.62 -8.01 13.03
CA SER A 81 -0.76 -8.81 11.79
C SER A 81 0.55 -9.44 11.36
N LEU A 82 1.69 -8.78 11.60
CA LEU A 82 3.01 -9.30 11.26
C LEU A 82 3.64 -10.19 12.34
N LEU A 83 3.05 -10.29 13.55
CA LEU A 83 3.59 -11.16 14.60
C LEU A 83 3.86 -12.61 14.15
N PRO A 84 2.99 -13.28 13.36
CA PRO A 84 3.25 -14.64 12.92
C PRO A 84 4.53 -14.80 12.09
N LEU A 85 4.94 -13.76 11.35
CA LEU A 85 6.20 -13.76 10.57
C LEU A 85 7.43 -13.95 11.47
N TYR A 86 7.39 -13.39 12.68
CA TYR A 86 8.53 -13.30 13.61
C TYR A 86 8.55 -14.38 14.68
N ARG A 87 7.63 -15.35 14.65
CA ARG A 87 7.61 -16.46 15.61
C ARG A 87 8.61 -17.55 15.18
N ASN A 88 9.26 -18.18 16.18
CA ASN A 88 10.25 -19.25 15.97
C ASN A 88 9.71 -20.51 15.24
N ASN A 89 8.39 -20.71 15.17
CA ASN A 89 7.76 -21.85 14.51
C ASN A 89 6.92 -21.43 13.28
N ASN A 90 7.46 -20.54 12.45
CA ASN A 90 6.82 -20.13 11.20
C ASN A 90 7.03 -21.13 10.04
N SER A 91 7.53 -22.36 10.31
CA SER A 91 7.89 -23.39 9.31
C SER A 91 6.73 -23.78 8.39
N GLN A 92 5.50 -23.64 8.87
CA GLN A 92 4.28 -23.93 8.12
C GLN A 92 3.78 -22.75 7.26
N LEU A 93 4.42 -21.59 7.37
CA LEU A 93 4.05 -20.38 6.63
C LEU A 93 4.92 -20.22 5.39
N ALA A 94 4.32 -19.73 4.31
CA ALA A 94 5.05 -19.13 3.20
C ALA A 94 4.99 -17.60 3.30
N PHE A 95 6.04 -16.92 2.88
CA PHE A 95 6.06 -15.47 2.85
C PHE A 95 6.95 -14.92 1.75
N VAL A 96 6.63 -13.70 1.30
CA VAL A 96 7.46 -12.90 0.41
C VAL A 96 7.46 -11.47 0.92
N LEU A 97 8.64 -10.97 1.27
CA LEU A 97 8.85 -9.57 1.66
C LEU A 97 9.55 -8.85 0.50
N TYR A 98 8.95 -7.77 0.02
CA TYR A 98 9.50 -7.00 -1.08
C TYR A 98 9.46 -5.50 -0.82
N ASN A 99 10.52 -4.83 -1.27
CA ASN A 99 10.69 -3.39 -1.10
C ASN A 99 11.83 -2.93 -2.01
N ASP A 100 11.64 -1.89 -2.81
CA ASP A 100 12.71 -1.28 -3.63
C ASP A 100 13.76 -0.51 -2.79
N GLN A 101 13.49 -0.33 -1.50
CA GLN A 101 14.42 0.17 -0.49
C GLN A 101 14.36 -0.75 0.75
N PRO A 102 14.86 -2.00 0.67
CA PRO A 102 14.69 -2.98 1.74
C PRO A 102 15.49 -2.62 2.99
N PRO A 103 15.11 -3.14 4.18
CA PRO A 103 15.94 -3.01 5.37
C PRO A 103 17.34 -3.57 5.09
N LYS A 104 18.38 -2.83 5.46
CA LYS A 104 19.77 -3.09 5.05
C LYS A 104 20.17 -4.57 5.16
N SER A 105 20.65 -5.14 4.06
CA SER A 105 21.62 -6.23 4.04
C SER A 105 22.82 -5.82 3.18
N SER A 106 23.99 -6.37 3.46
CA SER A 106 25.30 -6.12 2.81
C SER A 106 25.37 -6.40 1.30
N GLU A 107 24.25 -6.78 0.68
CA GLU A 107 24.13 -7.20 -0.71
C GLU A 107 23.12 -6.31 -1.45
N SER A 108 23.39 -5.00 -1.52
CA SER A 108 22.53 -4.06 -2.25
C SER A 108 22.54 -4.40 -3.75
N LYS A 109 21.66 -5.31 -4.17
CA LYS A 109 21.27 -5.47 -5.57
C LYS A 109 20.74 -4.12 -6.04
N ASP A 110 21.13 -3.70 -7.23
CA ASP A 110 20.71 -2.44 -7.80
C ASP A 110 19.18 -2.39 -7.92
N SER A 111 18.53 -1.68 -7.00
CA SER A 111 17.08 -1.51 -6.98
C SER A 111 16.59 -0.61 -8.10
N SER A 112 17.50 0.07 -8.83
CA SER A 112 17.13 0.99 -9.90
C SER A 112 16.41 0.31 -11.07
N SER A 113 16.73 -0.97 -11.31
CA SER A 113 16.11 -1.82 -12.34
C SER A 113 14.77 -2.45 -11.92
N ARG A 114 14.42 -2.35 -10.63
CA ARG A 114 13.22 -2.98 -10.04
C ARG A 114 12.08 -1.98 -9.94
N GLY A 115 10.86 -2.49 -9.84
CA GLY A 115 9.67 -1.66 -9.67
C GLY A 115 9.69 -0.85 -8.38
N HIS A 116 8.98 0.26 -8.38
CA HIS A 116 8.75 1.08 -7.19
C HIS A 116 7.58 0.49 -6.39
N THR A 117 7.83 -0.65 -5.76
CA THR A 117 6.79 -1.42 -5.09
C THR A 117 7.26 -2.03 -3.76
N LYS A 118 6.36 -2.10 -2.78
CA LYS A 118 6.66 -2.58 -1.42
C LYS A 118 5.45 -3.29 -0.79
N GLY A 119 5.72 -4.38 -0.10
CA GLY A 119 4.67 -5.14 0.58
C GLY A 119 5.10 -6.47 1.17
N VAL A 120 4.11 -7.16 1.72
CA VAL A 120 4.23 -8.45 2.39
C VAL A 120 3.14 -9.36 1.91
N LEU A 121 3.52 -10.55 1.46
CA LEU A 121 2.63 -11.71 1.43
C LEU A 121 2.98 -12.62 2.60
N LEU A 122 1.98 -13.00 3.39
CA LEU A 122 2.11 -14.04 4.42
C LEU A 122 0.96 -15.03 4.24
N LEU A 123 1.30 -16.31 4.21
CA LEU A 123 0.41 -17.40 3.78
C LEU A 123 0.49 -18.60 4.72
N ASP A 124 -0.65 -19.26 4.91
CA ASP A 124 -0.79 -20.62 5.42
C ASP A 124 -1.55 -21.50 4.41
N GLN A 125 -1.93 -22.72 4.78
CA GLN A 125 -2.61 -23.66 3.89
C GLN A 125 -4.08 -23.30 3.59
N GLU A 126 -4.66 -22.32 4.30
CA GLU A 126 -6.05 -21.90 4.14
C GLU A 126 -6.18 -20.53 3.43
N GLY A 127 -5.16 -19.68 3.54
CA GLY A 127 -5.07 -18.40 2.84
C GLY A 127 -3.99 -17.52 3.45
N GLY A 128 -4.27 -16.23 3.58
CA GLY A 128 -3.33 -15.32 4.20
C GLY A 128 -3.73 -13.87 4.01
N PHE A 129 -2.74 -12.98 3.99
CA PHE A 129 -2.97 -11.58 3.68
C PHE A 129 -1.91 -11.00 2.73
N TRP A 130 -2.32 -9.94 2.04
CA TRP A 130 -1.44 -9.06 1.29
C TRP A 130 -1.44 -7.68 1.95
N LEU A 131 -0.25 -7.23 2.37
CA LEU A 131 -0.02 -5.89 2.90
C LEU A 131 0.74 -5.07 1.86
N ILE A 132 0.14 -4.00 1.34
CA ILE A 132 0.79 -3.03 0.43
C ILE A 132 1.11 -1.78 1.22
N HIS A 133 2.30 -1.20 1.04
CA HIS A 133 2.71 -0.01 1.80
C HIS A 133 3.68 0.91 1.07
N SER A 134 3.81 2.15 1.56
CA SER A 134 4.77 3.14 1.06
C SER A 134 6.09 3.20 1.85
N VAL A 135 6.21 2.42 2.92
CA VAL A 135 7.29 2.51 3.94
C VAL A 135 8.64 1.95 3.44
N PRO A 136 9.71 2.77 3.35
CA PRO A 136 11.04 2.26 3.03
C PRO A 136 11.68 1.58 4.25
N ASN A 137 12.56 0.61 4.00
CA ASN A 137 13.26 -0.20 5.01
C ASN A 137 12.33 -1.03 5.90
N PHE A 138 11.17 -1.43 5.39
CA PHE A 138 10.14 -2.18 6.12
C PHE A 138 9.59 -3.34 5.28
N PRO A 139 9.13 -4.43 5.92
CA PRO A 139 9.37 -4.80 7.32
C PRO A 139 10.76 -5.43 7.56
N PRO A 140 11.22 -5.57 8.83
CA PRO A 140 12.41 -6.38 9.13
C PRO A 140 12.31 -7.79 8.53
N ARG A 141 13.47 -8.36 8.16
CA ARG A 141 13.62 -9.76 7.74
C ARG A 141 13.00 -10.72 8.75
N ALA A 142 12.44 -11.85 8.33
CA ALA A 142 11.85 -12.84 9.22
C ALA A 142 12.85 -13.32 10.30
N SER A 143 14.13 -13.41 9.93
CA SER A 143 15.23 -13.78 10.83
C SER A 143 15.53 -12.77 11.94
N SER A 144 14.98 -11.55 11.91
CA SER A 144 15.11 -10.61 13.03
C SER A 144 14.38 -11.09 14.29
N ALA A 145 13.42 -12.01 14.13
CA ALA A 145 12.53 -12.51 15.19
C ALA A 145 11.76 -11.42 15.96
N VAL A 146 11.77 -10.18 15.48
CA VAL A 146 11.19 -9.02 16.16
C VAL A 146 10.62 -8.04 15.14
N TYR A 147 9.36 -7.64 15.37
CA TYR A 147 8.73 -6.51 14.69
C TYR A 147 9.37 -5.20 15.13
N SER A 148 9.70 -4.34 14.16
CA SER A 148 10.12 -2.97 14.45
C SER A 148 9.75 -2.02 13.32
N TRP A 149 9.54 -0.76 13.67
CA TRP A 149 9.31 0.32 12.72
C TRP A 149 10.65 0.97 12.33
N PRO A 150 10.94 1.17 11.03
CA PRO A 150 12.22 1.74 10.63
C PRO A 150 12.34 3.21 11.07
N PRO A 151 13.44 3.62 11.70
CA PRO A 151 13.65 5.01 12.13
C PRO A 151 13.49 6.02 10.98
N GLY A 152 13.93 5.65 9.77
CA GLY A 152 13.81 6.49 8.58
C GLY A 152 12.37 6.80 8.13
N ALA A 153 11.38 6.03 8.59
CA ALA A 153 9.97 6.23 8.25
C ALA A 153 9.18 6.99 9.33
N GLN A 154 9.84 7.58 10.34
CA GLN A 154 9.16 8.40 11.34
C GLN A 154 8.80 9.78 10.79
N LYS A 155 9.64 10.36 9.92
CA LYS A 155 9.51 11.76 9.52
C LYS A 155 8.24 12.08 8.72
N TYR A 156 7.92 11.27 7.72
CA TYR A 156 6.88 11.56 6.73
C TYR A 156 5.66 10.69 6.90
N GLY A 157 4.51 11.14 6.40
CA GLY A 157 3.30 10.34 6.34
C GLY A 157 3.48 9.06 5.50
N GLN A 158 2.74 8.00 5.81
CA GLN A 158 2.81 6.72 5.10
C GLN A 158 1.44 6.05 5.10
N THR A 159 1.11 5.31 4.03
CA THR A 159 -0.09 4.47 3.97
C THR A 159 0.28 2.99 3.93
N LEU A 160 -0.55 2.18 4.58
CA LEU A 160 -0.51 0.72 4.52
C LEU A 160 -1.95 0.21 4.36
N ILE A 161 -2.16 -0.78 3.50
CA ILE A 161 -3.43 -1.51 3.38
C ILE A 161 -3.16 -3.00 3.52
N CYS A 162 -3.86 -3.65 4.44
CA CYS A 162 -3.84 -5.10 4.64
C CYS A 162 -5.17 -5.67 4.20
N VAL A 163 -5.16 -6.71 3.38
CA VAL A 163 -6.36 -7.46 3.00
C VAL A 163 -6.14 -8.95 3.16
N SER A 164 -7.07 -9.60 3.87
CA SER A 164 -7.13 -11.04 4.09
C SER A 164 -7.77 -11.71 2.89
N PHE A 165 -7.07 -12.65 2.26
CA PHE A 165 -7.52 -13.33 1.05
C PHE A 165 -7.58 -14.85 1.24
N PRO A 166 -8.58 -15.54 0.68
CA PRO A 166 -8.55 -16.99 0.59
C PRO A 166 -7.39 -17.42 -0.32
N LEU A 167 -6.87 -18.64 -0.12
CA LEU A 167 -5.67 -19.13 -0.81
C LEU A 167 -5.77 -19.03 -2.35
N THR A 168 -6.97 -19.18 -2.90
CA THR A 168 -7.24 -19.15 -4.35
C THR A 168 -6.89 -17.82 -5.01
N GLN A 169 -6.97 -16.70 -4.28
CA GLN A 169 -6.69 -15.35 -4.82
C GLN A 169 -5.18 -15.11 -5.02
N PHE A 170 -4.33 -15.90 -4.36
CA PHE A 170 -2.88 -15.69 -4.42
C PHE A 170 -2.27 -16.08 -5.76
N LEU A 171 -2.96 -16.85 -6.61
CA LEU A 171 -2.54 -17.03 -8.01
C LEU A 171 -2.55 -15.71 -8.77
N ASP A 172 -3.65 -14.96 -8.67
CA ASP A 172 -3.82 -13.67 -9.33
C ASP A 172 -2.94 -12.58 -8.70
N ILE A 173 -2.81 -12.56 -7.36
CA ILE A 173 -1.88 -11.65 -6.67
C ILE A 173 -0.43 -11.92 -7.11
N SER A 174 -0.03 -13.18 -7.19
CA SER A 174 1.32 -13.54 -7.65
C SER A 174 1.56 -13.13 -9.10
N LYS A 175 0.54 -13.26 -9.96
CA LYS A 175 0.61 -12.76 -11.33
C LYS A 175 0.75 -11.24 -11.37
N GLN A 176 -0.01 -10.48 -10.56
CA GLN A 176 0.15 -9.02 -10.45
C GLN A 176 1.59 -8.64 -10.05
N LEU A 177 2.22 -9.38 -9.13
CA LEU A 177 3.60 -9.13 -8.74
C LEU A 177 4.62 -9.35 -9.88
N THR A 178 4.33 -10.20 -10.86
CA THR A 178 5.21 -10.32 -12.06
C THR A 178 5.21 -9.04 -12.91
N TYR A 179 4.13 -8.24 -12.87
CA TYR A 179 4.06 -6.93 -13.53
C TYR A 179 4.78 -5.86 -12.71
N THR A 180 4.62 -5.86 -11.38
CA THR A 180 5.26 -4.84 -10.54
C THR A 180 6.78 -5.02 -10.44
N TYR A 181 7.30 -6.20 -10.81
CA TYR A 181 8.72 -6.54 -10.81
C TYR A 181 9.44 -6.14 -9.50
N PRO A 182 8.97 -6.64 -8.36
CA PRO A 182 9.45 -6.21 -7.06
C PRO A 182 10.90 -6.64 -6.80
N LEU A 183 11.55 -5.92 -5.90
CA LEU A 183 12.77 -6.39 -5.24
C LEU A 183 12.38 -7.23 -4.02
N VAL A 184 12.36 -8.56 -4.18
CA VAL A 184 12.20 -9.51 -3.07
C VAL A 184 13.51 -9.57 -2.28
N TYR A 185 13.47 -9.25 -0.99
CA TYR A 185 14.67 -9.25 -0.14
C TYR A 185 14.68 -10.37 0.90
N ASP A 186 13.53 -10.96 1.19
CA ASP A 186 13.39 -12.10 2.11
C ASP A 186 12.14 -12.90 1.73
N HIS A 187 12.23 -14.24 1.79
CA HIS A 187 11.12 -15.11 1.43
C HIS A 187 11.29 -16.50 2.05
N ARG A 188 10.17 -17.21 2.16
CA ARG A 188 10.11 -18.66 2.28
C ARG A 188 9.01 -19.15 1.36
N LEU A 189 9.39 -19.91 0.35
CA LEU A 189 8.46 -20.48 -0.62
C LEU A 189 8.96 -21.87 -0.99
N GLU A 190 8.51 -22.89 -0.26
CA GLU A 190 9.01 -24.26 -0.35
C GLU A 190 7.84 -25.25 -0.43
N GLY A 191 8.14 -26.49 -0.86
CA GLY A 191 7.18 -27.59 -0.91
C GLY A 191 5.89 -27.25 -1.67
N ASP A 192 4.75 -27.55 -1.06
CA ASP A 192 3.42 -27.35 -1.64
C ASP A 192 3.14 -25.90 -2.05
N PHE A 193 3.70 -24.91 -1.32
CA PHE A 193 3.48 -23.50 -1.68
C PHE A 193 4.16 -23.14 -3.00
N ALA A 194 5.39 -23.60 -3.24
CA ALA A 194 6.10 -23.36 -4.49
C ALA A 194 5.35 -23.99 -5.67
N GLN A 195 4.81 -25.20 -5.49
CA GLN A 195 4.02 -25.89 -6.52
C GLN A 195 2.68 -25.20 -6.80
N LYS A 196 1.99 -24.73 -5.75
CA LYS A 196 0.69 -24.04 -5.87
C LYS A 196 0.82 -22.65 -6.50
N PHE A 197 1.97 -21.98 -6.34
CA PHE A 197 2.17 -20.59 -6.76
C PHE A 197 3.37 -20.41 -7.70
N PRO A 198 3.32 -20.94 -8.94
CA PRO A 198 4.43 -20.85 -9.89
C PRO A 198 4.79 -19.40 -10.23
N TYR A 199 3.81 -18.49 -10.34
CA TYR A 199 4.10 -17.06 -10.55
C TYR A 199 4.86 -16.43 -9.39
N LEU A 200 4.62 -16.88 -8.15
CA LEU A 200 5.34 -16.38 -6.99
C LEU A 200 6.78 -16.89 -6.96
N GLU A 201 6.99 -18.13 -7.42
CA GLU A 201 8.32 -18.69 -7.62
C GLU A 201 9.12 -17.86 -8.65
N GLU A 202 8.48 -17.46 -9.76
CA GLU A 202 9.09 -16.57 -10.75
C GLU A 202 9.43 -15.19 -10.15
N VAL A 203 8.54 -14.62 -9.34
CA VAL A 203 8.79 -13.35 -8.63
C VAL A 203 9.98 -13.46 -7.68
N VAL A 204 10.08 -14.54 -6.91
CA VAL A 204 11.21 -14.81 -5.99
C VAL A 204 12.54 -14.97 -6.73
N LYS A 205 12.52 -15.63 -7.90
CA LYS A 205 13.69 -15.73 -8.81
C LYS A 205 14.03 -14.39 -9.47
N GLY A 206 13.18 -13.38 -9.30
CA GLY A 206 13.35 -12.07 -9.89
C GLY A 206 13.06 -12.05 -11.38
N HIS A 207 12.13 -12.88 -11.85
CA HIS A 207 11.56 -12.82 -13.18
C HIS A 207 10.32 -11.90 -13.20
N HIS A 208 9.97 -11.45 -14.40
CA HIS A 208 8.87 -10.53 -14.65
C HIS A 208 8.17 -10.87 -15.98
N VAL A 209 7.07 -10.17 -16.26
CA VAL A 209 6.39 -10.27 -17.56
C VAL A 209 7.35 -9.95 -18.72
N ARG A 210 7.34 -10.81 -19.75
CA ARG A 210 8.24 -10.69 -20.92
C ARG A 210 7.54 -10.18 -22.17
N GLN A 211 6.22 -10.15 -22.17
CA GLN A 211 5.40 -9.78 -23.32
C GLN A 211 4.27 -8.86 -22.88
N GLY A 212 3.83 -8.01 -23.81
CA GLY A 212 2.68 -7.15 -23.62
C GLY A 212 1.35 -7.94 -23.51
N PRO A 213 0.28 -7.32 -23.00
CA PRO A 213 0.21 -5.94 -22.53
C PRO A 213 1.08 -5.69 -21.28
N TRP A 214 1.63 -4.49 -21.13
CA TRP A 214 2.56 -4.13 -20.04
C TRP A 214 1.85 -3.68 -18.76
N ASN A 215 0.54 -3.84 -18.71
CA ASN A 215 -0.31 -3.57 -17.56
C ASN A 215 -1.32 -4.72 -17.38
N SER A 216 -1.85 -4.87 -16.17
CA SER A 216 -2.83 -5.90 -15.85
C SER A 216 -3.72 -5.46 -14.70
N SER A 217 -5.03 -5.60 -14.90
CA SER A 217 -6.02 -5.40 -13.85
C SER A 217 -6.71 -6.73 -13.51
N VAL A 218 -6.93 -6.98 -12.22
CA VAL A 218 -7.67 -8.16 -11.74
C VAL A 218 -8.54 -7.81 -10.54
N THR A 219 -9.77 -8.32 -10.55
CA THR A 219 -10.68 -8.20 -9.41
C THR A 219 -10.36 -9.29 -8.40
N LEU A 220 -10.05 -8.89 -7.18
CA LEU A 220 -9.76 -9.76 -6.05
C LEU A 220 -10.91 -9.72 -5.05
N THR A 221 -11.19 -10.85 -4.43
CA THR A 221 -12.24 -10.97 -3.40
C THR A 221 -11.61 -11.43 -2.08
N SER A 222 -11.75 -10.63 -1.03
CA SER A 222 -11.25 -10.94 0.31
C SER A 222 -11.97 -12.13 0.95
N LYS A 223 -11.50 -12.59 2.12
CA LYS A 223 -12.09 -13.73 2.83
C LYS A 223 -13.56 -13.52 3.19
N LYS A 224 -13.95 -12.29 3.55
CA LYS A 224 -15.35 -11.94 3.87
C LYS A 224 -16.14 -11.35 2.70
N GLY A 225 -15.60 -11.41 1.48
CA GLY A 225 -16.32 -11.07 0.26
C GLY A 225 -16.22 -9.61 -0.20
N ALA A 226 -15.38 -8.80 0.44
CA ALA A 226 -15.10 -7.44 0.00
C ALA A 226 -14.30 -7.47 -1.33
N THR A 227 -14.72 -6.64 -2.29
CA THR A 227 -14.13 -6.61 -3.63
C THR A 227 -13.07 -5.51 -3.74
N PHE A 228 -11.91 -5.89 -4.26
CA PHE A 228 -10.80 -4.98 -4.56
C PHE A 228 -10.40 -5.13 -6.04
N GLN A 229 -10.11 -4.03 -6.70
CA GLN A 229 -9.54 -4.03 -8.04
C GLN A 229 -8.04 -3.74 -7.95
N SER A 230 -7.22 -4.74 -8.26
CA SER A 230 -5.77 -4.55 -8.36
C SER A 230 -5.41 -4.04 -9.76
N PHE A 231 -4.55 -3.04 -9.81
CA PHE A 231 -3.93 -2.51 -11.02
C PHE A 231 -2.41 -2.57 -10.87
N ALA A 232 -1.74 -3.24 -11.80
CA ALA A 232 -0.28 -3.26 -11.89
C ALA A 232 0.19 -2.90 -13.29
N LYS A 233 1.30 -2.15 -13.36
CA LYS A 233 2.06 -1.92 -14.58
C LYS A 233 3.48 -2.42 -14.43
N PHE A 234 4.08 -2.78 -15.57
CA PHE A 234 5.50 -3.04 -15.74
C PHE A 234 6.22 -1.81 -16.31
N GLY A 235 7.55 -1.77 -16.20
CA GLY A 235 8.35 -0.62 -16.65
C GLY A 235 8.23 -0.30 -18.14
N ASN A 236 7.88 -1.28 -18.97
CA ASN A 236 7.65 -1.07 -20.41
C ASN A 236 6.28 -0.44 -20.73
N PHE A 237 5.43 -0.16 -19.73
CA PHE A 237 4.15 0.51 -19.95
C PHE A 237 4.33 1.91 -20.57
N GLY A 238 5.39 2.63 -20.17
CA GLY A 238 5.83 3.84 -20.87
C GLY A 238 5.09 5.14 -20.50
N ASP A 239 4.24 5.11 -19.48
CA ASP A 239 3.52 6.27 -18.93
C ASP A 239 3.28 6.08 -17.42
N ASP A 240 2.82 7.08 -16.68
CA ASP A 240 2.50 6.95 -15.26
C ASP A 240 1.22 6.12 -15.04
N LEU A 241 1.13 5.46 -13.87
CA LEU A 241 0.00 4.57 -13.56
C LEU A 241 -1.35 5.30 -13.63
N TYR A 242 -1.37 6.57 -13.19
CA TYR A 242 -2.61 7.29 -12.92
C TYR A 242 -3.18 7.94 -14.17
N SER A 243 -2.38 8.77 -14.86
CA SER A 243 -2.84 9.48 -16.08
C SER A 243 -2.80 8.58 -17.30
N GLY A 244 -1.80 7.69 -17.40
CA GLY A 244 -1.64 6.80 -18.54
C GLY A 244 -2.66 5.65 -18.58
N TRP A 245 -3.32 5.33 -17.46
CA TRP A 245 -4.26 4.19 -17.43
C TRP A 245 -5.38 4.28 -16.39
N LEU A 246 -5.07 4.51 -15.11
CA LEU A 246 -6.04 4.29 -14.03
C LEU A 246 -7.28 5.19 -14.15
N ALA A 247 -7.12 6.45 -14.51
CA ALA A 247 -8.24 7.39 -14.65
C ALA A 247 -9.24 6.93 -15.73
N GLU A 248 -8.74 6.46 -16.88
CA GLU A 248 -9.56 5.90 -17.95
C GLU A 248 -10.21 4.57 -17.53
N ALA A 249 -9.43 3.68 -16.92
CA ALA A 249 -9.92 2.37 -16.48
C ALA A 249 -11.03 2.46 -15.42
N LEU A 250 -10.99 3.48 -14.55
CA LEU A 250 -12.04 3.78 -13.58
C LEU A 250 -13.13 4.71 -14.15
N GLY A 251 -12.99 5.18 -15.38
CA GLY A 251 -13.90 6.12 -16.03
C GLY A 251 -14.10 7.41 -15.24
N SER A 252 -13.10 7.83 -14.47
CA SER A 252 -13.24 8.89 -13.45
C SER A 252 -11.99 9.74 -13.32
N THR A 253 -12.20 11.04 -13.05
CA THR A 253 -11.14 11.96 -12.64
C THR A 253 -10.56 11.53 -11.29
N LEU A 254 -9.25 11.66 -11.12
CA LEU A 254 -8.51 11.25 -9.92
C LEU A 254 -7.87 12.46 -9.24
N GLN A 255 -7.86 12.45 -7.92
CA GLN A 255 -6.98 13.26 -7.07
C GLN A 255 -5.95 12.32 -6.44
N VAL A 256 -4.66 12.57 -6.69
CA VAL A 256 -3.58 11.65 -6.36
C VAL A 256 -2.62 12.26 -5.35
N GLN A 257 -2.46 11.62 -4.19
CA GLN A 257 -1.41 11.87 -3.23
C GLN A 257 -0.20 10.98 -3.53
N PHE A 258 0.99 11.58 -3.55
CA PHE A 258 2.27 10.90 -3.76
C PHE A 258 3.43 11.74 -3.22
N TRP A 259 4.66 11.19 -3.26
CA TRP A 259 5.83 11.91 -2.77
C TRP A 259 6.28 13.03 -3.72
N GLN A 260 5.95 14.28 -3.38
CA GLN A 260 6.25 15.46 -4.21
C GLN A 260 7.67 16.02 -4.04
N ARG A 261 8.56 15.34 -3.29
CA ARG A 261 9.98 15.72 -3.18
C ARG A 261 10.91 14.84 -4.03
N SER A 262 10.39 14.26 -5.11
CA SER A 262 11.17 13.56 -6.14
C SER A 262 11.57 14.52 -7.26
N SER A 263 12.62 14.18 -8.02
CA SER A 263 12.95 14.87 -9.26
C SER A 263 11.98 14.49 -10.38
N GLY A 264 11.67 15.43 -11.29
CA GLY A 264 10.84 15.15 -12.46
C GLY A 264 9.38 14.84 -12.11
N ILE A 265 8.81 15.53 -11.11
CA ILE A 265 7.39 15.42 -10.77
C ILE A 265 6.54 15.71 -12.02
N LEU A 266 5.59 14.83 -12.30
CA LEU A 266 4.63 15.05 -13.38
C LEU A 266 3.57 16.04 -12.90
N PRO A 267 3.18 17.04 -13.70
CA PRO A 267 2.11 17.95 -13.32
C PRO A 267 0.74 17.26 -13.39
N SER A 268 -0.27 17.89 -12.80
CA SER A 268 -1.67 17.57 -13.06
C SER A 268 -1.97 17.47 -14.56
N ASN A 269 -2.71 16.43 -14.95
CA ASN A 269 -2.96 16.09 -16.34
C ASN A 269 -4.44 16.27 -16.68
N CYS A 270 -4.74 17.13 -17.66
CA CYS A 270 -6.07 17.37 -18.20
C CYS A 270 -6.14 17.22 -19.72
N SER A 271 -5.24 16.41 -20.31
CA SER A 271 -5.23 16.19 -21.77
C SER A 271 -6.31 15.19 -22.22
N GLY A 272 -6.71 14.27 -21.34
CA GLY A 272 -7.73 13.25 -21.60
C GLY A 272 -9.14 13.64 -21.13
N ALA A 273 -10.11 12.74 -21.40
CA ALA A 273 -11.49 12.91 -20.95
C ALA A 273 -11.63 12.87 -19.41
N GLN A 274 -10.75 12.12 -18.75
CA GLN A 274 -10.61 12.10 -17.29
C GLN A 274 -9.34 12.85 -16.91
N HIS A 275 -9.43 13.67 -15.86
CA HIS A 275 -8.30 14.43 -15.37
C HIS A 275 -7.62 13.73 -14.20
N VAL A 276 -6.34 14.03 -13.98
CA VAL A 276 -5.58 13.58 -12.82
C VAL A 276 -4.96 14.79 -12.16
N PHE A 277 -5.38 15.08 -10.92
CA PHE A 277 -4.91 16.22 -10.14
C PHE A 277 -3.97 15.78 -9.03
N ASP A 278 -2.87 16.52 -8.84
CA ASP A 278 -1.94 16.30 -7.74
C ASP A 278 -2.49 16.87 -6.44
N VAL A 279 -2.71 16.03 -5.42
CA VAL A 279 -3.06 16.49 -4.07
C VAL A 279 -1.85 17.21 -3.48
N THR A 280 -2.03 18.46 -3.03
CA THR A 280 -0.97 19.28 -2.44
C THR A 280 -1.10 19.40 -0.93
N GLN A 281 -2.31 19.22 -0.39
CA GLN A 281 -2.56 19.16 1.05
C GLN A 281 -3.57 18.08 1.40
N THR A 282 -3.24 17.36 2.47
CA THR A 282 -4.12 16.37 3.10
C THR A 282 -4.59 16.88 4.45
N ALA A 283 -5.86 16.68 4.78
CA ALA A 283 -6.40 16.97 6.10
C ALA A 283 -7.42 15.93 6.54
N PHE A 284 -7.24 15.38 7.73
CA PHE A 284 -8.24 14.49 8.31
C PHE A 284 -9.47 15.30 8.77
N PRO A 285 -10.69 14.76 8.60
CA PRO A 285 -11.91 15.40 9.10
C PRO A 285 -11.88 15.68 10.60
N GLY A 286 -12.62 16.72 11.00
CA GLY A 286 -12.83 17.10 12.40
C GLY A 286 -12.03 18.34 12.84
N PRO A 287 -12.44 19.03 13.92
CA PRO A 287 -11.86 20.32 14.34
C PRO A 287 -10.38 20.25 14.72
N ALA A 288 -9.93 19.08 15.20
CA ALA A 288 -8.55 18.79 15.57
C ALA A 288 -7.88 17.80 14.60
N GLY A 289 -8.44 17.64 13.39
CA GLY A 289 -7.90 16.75 12.38
C GLY A 289 -6.52 17.24 11.90
N PRO A 290 -5.47 16.38 11.91
CA PRO A 290 -4.16 16.77 11.42
C PRO A 290 -4.22 17.13 9.93
N ALA A 291 -3.53 18.19 9.56
CA ALA A 291 -3.35 18.63 8.18
C ALA A 291 -1.86 18.81 7.88
N PHE A 292 -1.45 18.49 6.66
CA PHE A 292 -0.04 18.52 6.26
C PHE A 292 0.08 18.63 4.73
N ASN A 293 1.25 19.09 4.28
CA ASN A 293 1.53 19.22 2.86
C ASN A 293 1.96 17.88 2.24
N ALA A 294 1.76 17.71 0.94
CA ALA A 294 2.24 16.53 0.20
C ALA A 294 3.77 16.36 0.27
N THR A 295 4.51 17.44 0.52
CA THR A 295 5.98 17.41 0.73
C THR A 295 6.39 16.81 2.08
N GLU A 296 5.44 16.57 2.97
CA GLU A 296 5.61 15.94 4.28
C GLU A 296 5.07 14.51 4.30
N ASP A 297 4.63 13.99 3.15
CA ASP A 297 3.87 12.75 3.08
C ASP A 297 4.33 11.80 1.96
N HIS A 298 4.91 10.66 2.36
CA HIS A 298 5.30 9.57 1.46
C HIS A 298 4.12 8.65 1.11
N SER A 299 2.94 8.83 1.69
CA SER A 299 1.76 8.05 1.36
C SER A 299 1.44 8.14 -0.13
N LYS A 300 0.83 7.07 -0.65
CA LYS A 300 0.42 6.98 -2.05
C LYS A 300 -0.97 6.41 -2.11
N TRP A 301 -1.89 7.27 -2.52
CA TRP A 301 -3.29 6.93 -2.68
C TRP A 301 -3.91 7.87 -3.71
N CYS A 302 -5.03 7.45 -4.26
CA CYS A 302 -5.86 8.33 -5.07
C CYS A 302 -7.33 8.15 -4.73
N VAL A 303 -8.12 9.15 -5.06
CA VAL A 303 -9.56 9.14 -4.85
C VAL A 303 -10.28 9.86 -5.98
N THR A 304 -11.47 9.38 -6.32
CA THR A 304 -12.34 10.06 -7.28
C THR A 304 -13.11 11.19 -6.59
N PRO A 305 -13.11 12.44 -7.10
CA PRO A 305 -13.92 13.52 -6.51
C PRO A 305 -15.43 13.24 -6.60
N LYS A 306 -15.82 12.56 -7.68
CA LYS A 306 -17.17 12.09 -8.00
C LYS A 306 -17.09 10.61 -8.37
N GLY A 307 -17.93 9.77 -7.80
CA GLY A 307 -17.86 8.32 -7.98
C GLY A 307 -17.15 7.62 -6.82
N PRO A 308 -17.15 6.28 -6.79
CA PRO A 308 -16.97 5.57 -5.53
C PRO A 308 -15.55 5.05 -5.31
N TRP A 309 -14.51 5.48 -6.03
CA TRP A 309 -13.21 4.80 -5.97
C TRP A 309 -12.21 5.54 -5.08
N ALA A 310 -11.57 4.79 -4.18
CA ALA A 310 -10.27 5.15 -3.63
C ALA A 310 -9.31 3.98 -3.79
N CYS A 311 -8.03 4.29 -3.94
CA CYS A 311 -6.99 3.30 -4.11
C CYS A 311 -5.78 3.60 -3.22
N VAL A 312 -5.18 2.56 -2.66
CA VAL A 312 -3.96 2.65 -1.85
C VAL A 312 -2.89 1.80 -2.53
N GLY A 313 -1.70 2.39 -2.71
CA GLY A 313 -0.62 1.72 -3.43
C GLY A 313 0.75 2.20 -3.01
N ASP A 314 1.70 2.03 -3.91
CA ASP A 314 3.11 2.29 -3.66
C ASP A 314 3.80 3.04 -4.81
N MET A 315 3.06 3.46 -5.84
CA MET A 315 3.58 4.21 -6.99
C MET A 315 3.54 5.75 -6.85
N ASN A 316 4.66 6.44 -7.14
CA ASN A 316 4.71 7.91 -7.26
C ASN A 316 4.34 8.40 -8.67
N ARG A 317 4.17 9.72 -8.84
CA ARG A 317 4.01 10.40 -10.14
C ARG A 317 5.22 11.26 -10.48
N ASN A 318 6.27 10.63 -11.00
CA ASN A 318 7.44 11.32 -11.54
C ASN A 318 7.98 10.56 -12.77
N GLN A 319 8.73 11.25 -13.62
CA GLN A 319 9.24 10.72 -14.90
C GLN A 319 9.96 9.37 -14.78
N ARG A 320 10.70 9.15 -13.69
CA ARG A 320 11.39 7.87 -13.47
C ARG A 320 10.39 6.72 -13.29
N GLU A 321 9.27 6.97 -12.63
CA GLU A 321 8.25 5.97 -12.38
C GLU A 321 7.41 5.62 -13.62
N GLU A 322 7.46 6.41 -14.70
CA GLU A 322 6.86 6.04 -16.00
C GLU A 322 7.48 4.73 -16.52
N HIS A 323 8.76 4.50 -16.20
CA HIS A 323 9.56 3.35 -16.64
C HIS A 323 9.81 2.30 -15.54
N ARG A 324 9.08 2.33 -14.42
CA ARG A 324 9.20 1.33 -13.34
C ARG A 324 7.87 0.62 -13.10
N GLY A 325 7.96 -0.64 -12.71
CA GLY A 325 6.79 -1.43 -12.33
C GLY A 325 6.24 -1.02 -10.96
N GLY A 326 4.95 -1.23 -10.74
CA GLY A 326 4.27 -1.01 -9.45
C GLY A 326 2.76 -0.92 -9.64
N GLY A 327 2.02 -0.64 -8.56
CA GLY A 327 0.57 -0.80 -8.61
C GLY A 327 -0.22 -0.12 -7.50
N THR A 328 -1.52 -0.39 -7.51
CA THR A 328 -2.46 0.10 -6.50
C THR A 328 -3.61 -0.88 -6.32
N LEU A 329 -4.20 -0.87 -5.13
CA LEU A 329 -5.39 -1.63 -4.80
C LEU A 329 -6.55 -0.67 -4.58
N CYS A 330 -7.54 -0.72 -5.48
CA CYS A 330 -8.70 0.15 -5.49
C CYS A 330 -9.92 -0.55 -4.90
N ALA A 331 -10.73 0.15 -4.13
CA ALA A 331 -11.99 -0.41 -3.67
C ALA A 331 -13.01 0.67 -3.33
N GLN A 332 -14.30 0.32 -3.45
CA GLN A 332 -15.36 1.32 -3.37
C GLN A 332 -15.66 1.78 -1.94
N MET A 333 -15.58 0.85 -0.98
CA MET A 333 -15.81 1.13 0.44
C MET A 333 -14.76 2.09 1.04
N LEU A 334 -13.58 2.20 0.43
CA LEU A 334 -12.53 3.12 0.87
C LEU A 334 -12.88 4.58 0.58
N TRP A 335 -13.73 4.85 -0.41
CA TRP A 335 -13.95 6.19 -0.92
C TRP A 335 -14.48 7.18 0.12
N LYS A 336 -15.41 6.75 0.97
CA LYS A 336 -16.01 7.62 1.99
C LYS A 336 -14.96 8.16 2.96
N ALA A 337 -13.97 7.34 3.32
CA ALA A 337 -12.89 7.73 4.22
C ALA A 337 -11.82 8.57 3.52
N PHE A 338 -11.48 8.26 2.26
CA PHE A 338 -10.39 8.95 1.55
C PHE A 338 -10.79 10.27 0.91
N LYS A 339 -12.04 10.40 0.42
CA LYS A 339 -12.48 11.62 -0.29
C LYS A 339 -12.35 12.90 0.55
N PRO A 340 -12.73 12.91 1.85
CA PRO A 340 -12.56 14.08 2.70
C PRO A 340 -11.10 14.45 2.99
N LEU A 341 -10.14 13.57 2.73
CA LEU A 341 -8.72 13.83 3.01
C LEU A 341 -8.15 14.91 2.09
N VAL A 342 -8.69 15.07 0.88
CA VAL A 342 -8.21 16.05 -0.09
C VAL A 342 -8.59 17.47 0.35
N LYS A 343 -7.63 18.21 0.92
CA LYS A 343 -7.81 19.60 1.32
C LYS A 343 -7.49 20.57 0.19
N ALA A 344 -6.43 20.31 -0.57
CA ALA A 344 -6.03 21.11 -1.72
C ALA A 344 -5.35 20.24 -2.78
N TRP A 345 -5.43 20.67 -4.03
CA TRP A 345 -4.79 20.03 -5.18
C TRP A 345 -4.34 21.07 -6.20
N GLU A 346 -3.36 20.70 -7.02
CA GLU A 346 -2.85 21.53 -8.11
C GLU A 346 -3.79 21.42 -9.32
N PRO A 347 -4.39 22.53 -9.81
CA PRO A 347 -5.16 22.50 -11.05
C PRO A 347 -4.23 22.37 -12.26
N CYS A 348 -4.78 21.93 -13.40
CA CYS A 348 -4.02 22.00 -14.65
C CYS A 348 -3.78 23.47 -15.05
N GLU A 349 -2.58 23.79 -15.51
CA GLU A 349 -2.26 25.12 -16.00
C GLU A 349 -3.22 25.52 -17.13
N LYS A 350 -3.93 26.64 -16.97
CA LYS A 350 -4.63 27.25 -18.08
C LYS A 350 -3.57 27.79 -19.03
N LYS A 351 -3.46 27.24 -20.24
CA LYS A 351 -2.68 27.88 -21.31
C LYS A 351 -3.16 29.33 -21.43
N SER A 352 -2.35 30.30 -21.02
CA SER A 352 -2.64 31.71 -21.22
C SER A 352 -2.73 31.94 -22.73
N ARG A 353 -3.95 32.21 -23.24
CA ARG A 353 -4.08 32.81 -24.57
C ARG A 353 -3.53 34.23 -24.45
N ALA A 354 -2.24 34.39 -24.65
CA ALA A 354 -1.65 35.69 -24.91
C ALA A 354 -2.18 36.17 -26.27
N TYR A 355 -3.35 36.81 -26.27
CA TYR A 355 -3.73 37.70 -27.36
C TYR A 355 -2.90 38.96 -27.20
N SER A 356 -1.77 39.03 -27.91
CA SER A 356 -1.13 40.28 -28.26
C SER A 356 -2.08 41.05 -29.17
N LEU A 357 -2.90 41.91 -28.58
CA LEU A 357 -3.54 43.02 -29.29
C LEU A 357 -2.41 43.94 -29.78
N GLY A 358 -2.03 43.77 -31.05
CA GLY A 358 -1.24 44.75 -31.75
C GLY A 358 -2.04 46.05 -31.84
N SER A 359 -1.62 47.07 -31.11
CA SER A 359 -2.07 48.44 -31.35
C SER A 359 -1.67 48.86 -32.77
N PRO A 360 -2.57 49.46 -33.56
CA PRO A 360 -2.20 50.03 -34.84
C PRO A 360 -1.38 51.29 -34.60
N ALA A 361 -0.20 51.37 -35.22
CA ALA A 361 0.60 52.58 -35.27
C ALA A 361 -0.18 53.66 -36.03
N GLY A 362 -0.54 54.74 -35.34
CA GLY A 362 -1.06 55.97 -35.96
C GLY A 362 0.05 56.66 -36.74
N LEU A 363 -0.19 56.89 -38.03
CA LEU A 363 0.59 57.81 -38.85
C LEU A 363 0.34 59.24 -38.38
N TRP A 364 1.42 59.98 -38.16
CA TRP A 364 1.44 61.43 -38.05
C TRP A 364 1.34 62.04 -39.46
N THR A 365 0.48 63.04 -39.62
CA THR A 365 0.52 64.04 -40.71
C THR A 365 1.26 65.27 -40.24
#